data_AF-A0A948HIK7-F1
#
_entry.id   AF-A0A948HIK7-F1
#
_cell.length_a   1.000
_cell.length_b   1.000
_cell.length_c   1.000
_cell.angle_alpha   90.00
_cell.angle_beta   90.00
_cell.angle_gamma   90.00
#
_symmetry.space_group_name_H-M   'P 1'
#
loop_
_entity.id
_entity.type
_entity.pdbx_description
1 polymer ?
#
loop_
_entity_poly.entity_id
_entity_poly.type
_entity_poly.pdbx_seq_one_letter_code
_entity_poly.pdbx_strand_id
1 'polypeptide(L)'
;MALLVIGLPIRKKTLFLAAAKKRGLDTELLLIKRHNDRHLLIPPQGQSVVALKRFIDTHPMPGATIIVVPYAERAHEMEQMLQDFVEYADGIVHRPVPEHDGWPKSLIDNPDNADVEDELYQALLKLLGWEEPIKKSVPSDRFRKSKEDCDDYEILGNALDRCDEVAEVRHAFLKRSAEALEDLCRKKGQVGMSLDAFFTKKRAPLAQTGGMQTSVCLMKGTRLLHQSDSNMHLKEGENTTPQAAARVYFQHLTFKDKYRMYLMYAGPHPDEKPISCDVAWDHN
;
A
#
# COMPACT_ATOMS: atom_id res chain seq x y z
N MET A 1 -1.61 -3.46 -29.61
CA MET A 1 -0.29 -4.04 -29.26
C MET A 1 -0.53 -5.09 -28.19
N ALA A 2 -0.04 -6.31 -28.43
CA ALA A 2 -0.14 -7.44 -27.54
C ALA A 2 1.13 -7.55 -26.69
N LEU A 3 0.98 -7.86 -25.40
CA LEU A 3 2.07 -8.00 -24.46
C LEU A 3 1.94 -9.31 -23.68
N LEU A 4 2.98 -10.13 -23.71
CA LEU A 4 3.11 -11.30 -22.85
C LEU A 4 4.22 -11.04 -21.82
N VAL A 5 3.89 -11.15 -20.53
CA VAL A 5 4.92 -11.16 -19.47
C VAL A 5 5.06 -12.56 -18.91
N ILE A 6 6.26 -13.12 -19.01
CA ILE A 6 6.65 -14.41 -18.47
C ILE A 6 7.43 -14.19 -17.18
N GLY A 7 6.88 -14.65 -16.06
CA GLY A 7 7.52 -14.57 -14.76
C GLY A 7 7.05 -13.44 -13.84
N LEU A 8 5.84 -12.91 -14.03
CA LEU A 8 5.28 -11.91 -13.11
C LEU A 8 4.82 -12.57 -11.79
N PRO A 9 5.22 -12.08 -10.60
CA PRO A 9 4.71 -12.59 -9.33
C PRO A 9 3.19 -12.51 -9.25
N ILE A 10 2.56 -13.60 -8.78
CA ILE A 10 1.09 -13.71 -8.73
C ILE A 10 0.41 -12.55 -7.97
N ARG A 11 1.07 -12.01 -6.95
CA ARG A 11 0.56 -10.90 -6.13
C ARG A 11 0.47 -9.58 -6.90
N LYS A 12 1.26 -9.40 -7.97
CA LYS A 12 1.28 -8.19 -8.79
C LYS A 12 0.35 -8.26 -10.02
N LYS A 13 -0.29 -9.43 -10.26
CA LYS A 13 -1.19 -9.68 -11.40
C LYS A 13 -2.25 -8.58 -11.58
N THR A 14 -3.06 -8.33 -10.55
CA THR A 14 -4.20 -7.39 -10.63
C THR A 14 -3.73 -5.97 -10.93
N LEU A 15 -2.64 -5.55 -10.28
CA LEU A 15 -2.07 -4.21 -10.46
C LEU A 15 -1.51 -4.04 -11.89
N PHE A 16 -0.77 -5.03 -12.39
CA PHE A 16 -0.23 -5.01 -13.75
C PHE A 16 -1.33 -4.98 -14.81
N LEU A 17 -2.34 -5.84 -14.70
CA LEU A 17 -3.46 -5.86 -15.65
C LEU A 17 -4.24 -4.55 -15.66
N ALA A 18 -4.41 -3.90 -14.50
CA ALA A 18 -5.02 -2.58 -14.43
C ALA A 18 -4.17 -1.51 -15.15
N ALA A 19 -2.86 -1.53 -14.95
CA ALA A 19 -1.93 -0.60 -15.62
C ALA A 19 -1.89 -0.80 -17.15
N ALA A 20 -1.90 -2.06 -17.60
CA ALA A 20 -1.91 -2.42 -19.02
C ALA A 20 -3.25 -2.06 -19.69
N LYS A 21 -4.39 -2.34 -19.02
CA LYS A 21 -5.73 -1.98 -19.52
C LYS A 21 -5.88 -0.47 -19.72
N LYS A 22 -5.36 0.36 -18.81
CA LYS A 22 -5.35 1.83 -18.97
C LYS A 22 -4.63 2.29 -20.24
N ARG A 23 -3.70 1.48 -20.76
CA ARG A 23 -2.90 1.75 -21.95
C ARG A 23 -3.45 1.04 -23.20
N GLY A 24 -4.63 0.39 -23.10
CA GLY A 24 -5.27 -0.28 -24.23
C GLY A 24 -4.51 -1.50 -24.75
N LEU A 25 -3.70 -2.14 -23.91
CA LEU A 25 -2.91 -3.31 -24.31
C LEU A 25 -3.68 -4.60 -24.12
N ASP A 26 -3.57 -5.48 -25.11
CA ASP A 26 -4.00 -6.86 -24.96
C ASP A 26 -2.88 -7.63 -24.24
N THR A 27 -3.14 -8.09 -23.02
CA THR A 27 -2.07 -8.56 -22.12
C THR A 27 -2.34 -9.96 -21.63
N GLU A 28 -1.40 -10.87 -21.92
CA GLU A 28 -1.35 -12.21 -21.36
C GLU A 28 -0.21 -12.31 -20.34
N LEU A 29 -0.37 -13.19 -19.34
CA LEU A 29 0.59 -13.35 -18.25
C LEU A 29 0.85 -14.84 -17.98
N LEU A 30 2.14 -15.22 -17.96
CA LEU A 30 2.60 -16.45 -17.32
C LEU A 30 3.18 -16.07 -15.95
N LEU A 31 2.45 -16.42 -14.90
CA LEU A 31 2.77 -15.96 -13.55
C LEU A 31 3.83 -16.84 -12.90
N ILE A 32 4.52 -16.34 -11.89
CA ILE A 32 5.30 -17.18 -10.96
C ILE A 32 4.69 -17.21 -9.59
N LYS A 33 4.91 -18.35 -8.93
CA LYS A 33 4.66 -18.52 -7.50
C LYS A 33 5.88 -19.20 -6.89
N ARG A 34 6.24 -18.73 -5.69
CA ARG A 34 7.27 -19.38 -4.88
C ARG A 34 6.80 -20.75 -4.42
N HIS A 35 7.65 -21.75 -4.62
CA HIS A 35 7.52 -23.09 -4.10
C HIS A 35 8.89 -23.51 -3.54
N ASN A 36 9.00 -23.55 -2.21
CA ASN A 36 10.28 -23.63 -1.49
C ASN A 36 11.21 -22.46 -1.89
N ASP A 37 12.43 -22.76 -2.34
CA ASP A 37 13.44 -21.79 -2.75
C ASP A 37 13.44 -21.52 -4.27
N ARG A 38 12.38 -21.94 -4.98
CA ARG A 38 12.27 -21.80 -6.44
C ARG A 38 10.99 -21.07 -6.83
N HIS A 39 11.06 -20.37 -7.95
CA HIS A 39 9.91 -19.71 -8.57
C HIS A 39 9.47 -20.50 -9.79
N LEU A 40 8.27 -21.10 -9.69
CA LEU A 40 7.71 -21.95 -10.72
C LEU A 40 6.63 -21.19 -11.50
N LEU A 41 6.58 -21.42 -12.81
CA LEU A 41 5.54 -20.88 -13.67
C LEU A 41 4.17 -21.47 -13.35
N ILE A 42 3.15 -20.63 -13.48
CA ILE A 42 1.73 -20.96 -13.43
C ILE A 42 1.10 -20.49 -14.74
N PRO A 43 0.57 -21.41 -15.56
CA PRO A 43 0.48 -22.86 -15.34
C PRO A 43 1.85 -23.58 -15.48
N PRO A 44 1.98 -24.85 -15.03
CA PRO A 44 3.24 -25.60 -15.09
C PRO A 44 3.85 -25.67 -16.50
N GLN A 45 5.15 -25.97 -16.57
CA GLN A 45 6.00 -25.83 -17.76
C GLN A 45 5.39 -26.29 -19.09
N GLY A 46 4.84 -27.51 -19.17
CA GLY A 46 4.22 -28.00 -20.42
C GLY A 46 3.01 -27.17 -20.89
N GLN A 47 2.20 -26.65 -19.95
CA GLN A 47 1.09 -25.75 -20.27
C GLN A 47 1.57 -24.33 -20.57
N SER A 48 2.66 -23.89 -19.95
CA SER A 48 3.31 -22.61 -20.27
C SER A 48 3.86 -22.59 -21.71
N VAL A 49 4.41 -23.71 -22.19
CA VAL A 49 4.83 -23.88 -23.60
C VAL A 49 3.63 -23.70 -24.54
N VAL A 50 2.53 -24.39 -24.26
CA VAL A 50 1.29 -24.28 -25.08
C VAL A 50 0.73 -22.86 -25.06
N ALA A 51 0.74 -22.20 -23.90
CA ALA A 51 0.27 -20.82 -23.77
C ALA A 51 1.15 -19.82 -24.54
N LEU A 52 2.47 -19.97 -24.48
CA LEU A 52 3.41 -19.15 -25.26
C LEU A 52 3.19 -19.35 -26.76
N LYS A 53 3.09 -20.61 -27.22
CA LYS A 53 2.80 -20.91 -28.62
C LYS A 53 1.49 -20.27 -29.06
N ARG A 54 0.42 -20.42 -28.27
CA ARG A 54 -0.89 -19.80 -28.55
C ARG A 54 -0.76 -18.29 -28.69
N PHE A 55 -0.05 -17.62 -27.77
CA PHE A 55 0.15 -16.18 -27.84
C PHE A 55 0.81 -15.76 -29.15
N ILE A 56 1.88 -16.45 -29.55
CA ILE A 56 2.58 -16.22 -30.82
C ILE A 56 1.65 -16.45 -32.02
N ASP A 57 0.92 -17.56 -32.03
CA ASP A 57 0.01 -17.93 -33.14
C ASP A 57 -1.17 -16.95 -33.28
N THR A 58 -1.64 -16.34 -32.18
CA THR A 58 -2.86 -15.51 -32.14
C THR A 58 -2.58 -14.04 -32.41
N HIS A 59 -1.35 -13.57 -32.20
CA HIS A 59 -0.98 -12.17 -32.35
C HIS A 59 0.03 -11.99 -33.49
N PRO A 60 -0.44 -11.95 -34.75
CA PRO A 60 0.43 -11.76 -35.90
C PRO A 60 1.09 -10.38 -35.88
N MET A 61 2.32 -10.34 -36.38
CA MET A 61 3.21 -9.18 -36.37
C MET A 61 2.83 -8.11 -37.40
N PRO A 62 3.32 -6.86 -37.27
CA PRO A 62 4.12 -6.30 -36.17
C PRO A 62 3.23 -5.80 -35.04
N GLY A 63 3.20 -6.48 -33.90
CA GLY A 63 2.26 -6.11 -32.86
C GLY A 63 2.40 -6.80 -31.51
N ALA A 64 3.36 -7.71 -31.33
CA ALA A 64 3.52 -8.49 -30.12
C ALA A 64 4.89 -8.26 -29.47
N THR A 65 4.88 -8.05 -28.15
CA THR A 65 6.09 -7.93 -27.31
C THR A 65 6.04 -8.99 -26.22
N ILE A 66 7.17 -9.64 -25.97
CA ILE A 66 7.32 -10.62 -24.89
C ILE A 66 8.39 -10.13 -23.92
N ILE A 67 8.10 -10.15 -22.62
CA ILE A 67 9.07 -9.84 -21.57
C ILE A 67 9.31 -11.11 -20.76
N VAL A 68 10.58 -11.50 -20.64
CA VAL A 68 11.00 -12.70 -19.90
C VAL A 68 11.74 -12.28 -18.64
N VAL A 69 11.04 -12.31 -17.51
CA VAL A 69 11.59 -11.97 -16.18
C VAL A 69 12.63 -13.03 -15.77
N PRO A 70 13.79 -12.63 -15.19
CA PRO A 70 14.95 -13.53 -15.06
C PRO A 70 14.87 -14.56 -13.91
N TYR A 71 13.79 -14.61 -13.14
CA TYR A 71 13.73 -15.44 -11.91
C TYR A 71 12.89 -16.71 -12.04
N ALA A 72 12.19 -16.89 -13.16
CA ALA A 72 11.35 -18.06 -13.40
C ALA A 72 12.17 -19.18 -14.07
N GLU A 73 12.06 -20.40 -13.58
CA GLU A 73 12.55 -21.58 -14.31
C GLU A 73 11.64 -21.86 -15.51
N ARG A 74 12.25 -22.01 -16.69
CA ARG A 74 11.55 -22.19 -17.97
C ARG A 74 11.96 -23.51 -18.60
N ALA A 75 11.05 -24.08 -19.39
CA ALA A 75 11.35 -25.27 -20.18
C ALA A 75 12.23 -24.91 -21.37
N HIS A 76 13.09 -25.83 -21.80
CA HIS A 76 14.01 -25.62 -22.92
C HIS A 76 13.28 -25.26 -24.21
N GLU A 77 12.11 -25.86 -24.43
CA GLU A 77 11.23 -25.60 -25.57
C GLU A 77 10.73 -24.15 -25.63
N MET A 78 10.56 -23.50 -24.47
CA MET A 78 10.19 -22.09 -24.44
C MET A 78 11.32 -21.20 -24.97
N GLU A 79 12.57 -21.53 -24.66
CA GLU A 79 13.72 -20.74 -25.15
C GLU A 79 13.86 -20.84 -26.66
N GLN A 80 13.71 -22.04 -27.23
CA GLN A 80 13.73 -22.22 -28.68
C GLN A 80 12.62 -21.41 -29.36
N MET A 81 11.38 -21.48 -28.86
CA MET A 81 10.27 -20.70 -29.43
C MET A 81 10.49 -19.19 -29.33
N LEU A 82 11.07 -18.70 -28.23
CA LEU A 82 11.39 -17.28 -28.06
C LEU A 82 12.51 -16.84 -29.01
N GLN A 83 13.48 -17.71 -29.28
CA GLN A 83 14.53 -17.46 -30.27
C GLN A 83 13.93 -17.42 -31.68
N ASP A 84 13.12 -18.41 -32.04
CA ASP A 84 12.47 -18.48 -33.35
C ASP A 84 11.57 -17.27 -33.59
N PHE A 85 10.88 -16.79 -32.54
CA PHE A 85 10.05 -15.59 -32.59
C PHE A 85 10.85 -14.32 -32.91
N VAL A 86 12.09 -14.20 -32.43
CA VAL A 86 12.97 -13.06 -32.76
C VAL A 86 13.57 -13.23 -34.15
N GLU A 87 14.07 -14.42 -34.46
CA GLU A 87 14.87 -14.69 -35.66
C GLU A 87 14.04 -14.76 -36.95
N TYR A 88 12.85 -15.34 -36.88
CA TYR A 88 12.02 -15.62 -38.06
C TYR A 88 10.72 -14.81 -38.12
N ALA A 89 10.31 -14.21 -37.01
CA ALA A 89 9.05 -13.47 -36.93
C ALA A 89 9.22 -11.98 -36.59
N ASP A 90 10.45 -11.45 -36.60
CA ASP A 90 10.79 -10.06 -36.22
C ASP A 90 10.21 -9.63 -34.85
N GLY A 91 9.99 -10.60 -33.97
CA GLY A 91 9.38 -10.41 -32.66
C GLY A 91 10.29 -9.66 -31.69
N ILE A 92 9.69 -8.88 -30.79
CA ILE A 92 10.43 -8.20 -29.73
C ILE A 92 10.39 -9.03 -28.45
N VAL A 93 11.54 -9.53 -28.03
CA VAL A 93 11.71 -10.23 -26.74
C VAL A 93 12.68 -9.46 -25.85
N HIS A 94 12.20 -8.93 -24.73
CA HIS A 94 13.04 -8.33 -23.70
C HIS A 94 13.46 -9.39 -22.67
N ARG A 95 14.77 -9.47 -22.40
CA ARG A 95 15.36 -10.35 -21.39
C ARG A 95 16.18 -9.54 -20.38
N PRO A 96 15.52 -8.96 -19.36
CA PRO A 96 16.23 -8.21 -18.32
C PRO A 96 17.20 -9.10 -17.53
N VAL A 97 18.26 -8.49 -17.02
CA VAL A 97 19.35 -9.18 -16.30
C VAL A 97 19.27 -8.81 -14.82
N PRO A 98 19.37 -9.78 -13.88
CA PRO A 98 19.44 -9.49 -12.44
C PRO A 98 20.57 -8.51 -12.11
N GLU A 99 20.37 -7.71 -11.05
CA GLU A 99 21.32 -6.68 -10.56
C GLU A 99 21.62 -5.53 -11.56
N HIS A 100 20.96 -5.50 -12.74
CA HIS A 100 21.10 -4.44 -13.74
C HIS A 100 19.80 -3.66 -13.90
N ASP A 101 19.88 -2.37 -14.23
CA ASP A 101 18.71 -1.50 -14.49
C ASP A 101 17.61 -1.50 -13.40
N GLY A 102 17.99 -1.77 -12.15
CA GLY A 102 17.08 -1.84 -11.00
C GLY A 102 16.40 -3.19 -10.79
N TRP A 103 16.75 -4.22 -11.57
CA TRP A 103 16.24 -5.58 -11.38
C TRP A 103 16.87 -6.24 -10.14
N PRO A 104 16.07 -6.87 -9.25
CA PRO A 104 16.61 -7.46 -8.03
C PRO A 104 17.60 -8.59 -8.30
N LYS A 105 18.47 -8.90 -7.33
CA LYS A 105 19.41 -10.02 -7.45
C LYS A 105 18.72 -11.37 -7.48
N SER A 106 17.78 -11.57 -6.57
CA SER A 106 17.01 -12.79 -6.42
C SER A 106 15.64 -12.46 -5.85
N LEU A 107 14.65 -13.31 -6.07
CA LEU A 107 13.34 -13.22 -5.43
C LEU A 107 13.25 -14.03 -4.12
N ILE A 108 14.37 -14.54 -3.62
CA ILE A 108 14.44 -15.26 -2.34
C ILE A 108 14.71 -14.21 -1.25
N ASP A 109 13.96 -14.29 -0.14
CA ASP A 109 13.83 -13.25 0.88
C ASP A 109 15.13 -12.51 1.19
N ASN A 110 15.07 -11.18 1.07
CA ASN A 110 16.11 -10.29 1.57
C ASN A 110 15.98 -10.19 3.10
N PRO A 111 17.03 -10.41 3.91
CA PRO A 111 16.97 -10.27 5.38
C PRO A 111 16.49 -8.90 5.85
N ASP A 112 16.53 -7.87 5.00
CA ASP A 112 16.24 -6.47 5.33
C ASP A 112 14.77 -6.01 5.15
N ASN A 113 13.80 -6.93 5.07
CA ASN A 113 12.37 -6.57 5.00
C ASN A 113 11.93 -5.78 3.73
N ALA A 114 12.78 -5.66 2.72
CA ALA A 114 12.42 -5.04 1.44
C ALA A 114 11.42 -5.93 0.66
N ASP A 115 10.32 -5.35 0.16
CA ASP A 115 9.39 -6.08 -0.73
C ASP A 115 10.05 -6.23 -2.11
N VAL A 116 10.86 -7.27 -2.26
CA VAL A 116 11.60 -7.57 -3.50
C VAL A 116 10.66 -7.77 -4.70
N GLU A 117 9.41 -8.22 -4.48
CA GLU A 117 8.42 -8.29 -5.56
C GLU A 117 7.99 -6.89 -6.03
N ASP A 118 7.97 -5.88 -5.14
CA ASP A 118 7.75 -4.48 -5.53
C ASP A 118 8.93 -3.93 -6.32
N GLU A 119 10.17 -4.23 -5.95
CA GLU A 119 11.36 -3.82 -6.72
C GLU A 119 11.32 -4.37 -8.15
N LEU A 120 11.05 -5.68 -8.31
CA LEU A 120 10.82 -6.30 -9.62
C LEU A 120 9.71 -5.59 -10.38
N TYR A 121 8.60 -5.29 -9.70
CA TYR A 121 7.45 -4.66 -10.32
C TYR A 121 7.79 -3.26 -10.85
N GLN A 122 8.52 -2.45 -10.08
CA GLN A 122 8.97 -1.14 -10.52
C GLN A 122 9.96 -1.24 -11.71
N ALA A 123 10.92 -2.16 -11.66
CA ALA A 123 11.85 -2.39 -12.76
C ALA A 123 11.12 -2.79 -14.06
N LEU A 124 10.07 -3.61 -13.95
CA LEU A 124 9.21 -3.97 -15.08
C LEU A 124 8.45 -2.76 -15.63
N LEU A 125 7.86 -1.92 -14.77
CA LEU A 125 7.17 -0.71 -15.22
C LEU A 125 8.13 0.27 -15.91
N LYS A 126 9.35 0.42 -15.39
CA LYS A 126 10.41 1.23 -15.99
C LYS A 126 10.80 0.73 -17.38
N LEU A 127 11.05 -0.57 -17.52
CA LEU A 127 11.35 -1.17 -18.82
C LEU A 127 10.26 -0.87 -19.86
N LEU A 128 9.00 -0.87 -19.44
CA LEU A 128 7.84 -0.60 -20.28
C LEU A 128 7.58 0.91 -20.52
N GLY A 129 8.31 1.80 -19.85
CA GLY A 129 8.02 3.24 -19.84
C GLY A 129 6.68 3.57 -19.16
N TRP A 130 6.22 2.71 -18.25
CA TRP A 130 4.98 2.86 -17.47
C TRP A 130 5.24 3.39 -16.07
N GLU A 131 6.40 3.97 -15.83
CA GLU A 131 6.64 4.79 -14.64
C GLU A 131 5.59 5.91 -14.64
N GLU A 132 4.52 5.70 -13.88
CA GLU A 132 3.76 6.82 -13.39
C GLU A 132 4.73 7.62 -12.52
N PRO A 133 4.81 8.96 -12.64
CA PRO A 133 5.57 9.73 -11.68
C PRO A 133 5.09 9.28 -10.30
N ILE A 134 6.00 8.75 -9.49
CA ILE A 134 5.69 8.30 -8.13
C ILE A 134 5.22 9.57 -7.42
N LYS A 135 3.91 9.81 -7.42
CA LYS A 135 3.28 10.72 -6.50
C LYS A 135 3.51 10.01 -5.17
N LYS A 136 4.61 10.32 -4.49
CA LYS A 136 4.89 9.81 -3.15
C LYS A 136 3.61 10.06 -2.37
N SER A 137 2.84 9.00 -2.14
CA SER A 137 1.59 9.12 -1.39
C SER A 137 2.00 9.64 -0.02
N VAL A 138 1.66 10.89 0.22
CA VAL A 138 1.96 11.54 1.49
C VAL A 138 1.03 10.95 2.55
N PRO A 139 1.48 10.83 3.81
CA PRO A 139 0.68 10.23 4.87
C PRO A 139 -0.73 10.81 5.00
N SER A 140 -0.90 12.12 4.80
CA SER A 140 -2.19 12.81 4.90
C SER A 140 -3.25 12.24 3.96
N ASP A 141 -2.86 11.77 2.77
CA ASP A 141 -3.78 11.17 1.79
C ASP A 141 -4.44 9.90 2.33
N ARG A 142 -3.72 9.09 3.13
CA ARG A 142 -4.29 7.86 3.67
C ARG A 142 -5.38 8.14 4.70
N PHE A 143 -5.18 9.15 5.56
CA PHE A 143 -6.18 9.60 6.53
C PHE A 143 -7.41 10.19 5.84
N ARG A 144 -7.22 11.04 4.81
CA ARG A 144 -8.34 11.57 4.01
C ARG A 144 -9.16 10.45 3.38
N LYS A 145 -8.47 9.45 2.81
CA LYS A 145 -9.14 8.27 2.27
C LYS A 145 -9.92 7.48 3.33
N SER A 146 -9.41 7.33 4.56
CA SER A 146 -10.17 6.68 5.64
C SER A 146 -11.45 7.44 6.00
N LYS A 147 -11.45 8.78 5.94
CA LYS A 147 -12.67 9.59 6.07
C LYS A 147 -13.64 9.38 4.90
N GLU A 148 -13.15 9.29 3.68
CA GLU A 148 -13.98 9.01 2.49
C GLU A 148 -14.61 7.61 2.56
N ASP A 149 -13.88 6.64 3.10
CA ASP A 149 -14.28 5.23 3.14
C ASP A 149 -15.11 4.86 4.39
N CYS A 150 -15.22 5.74 5.39
CA CYS A 150 -15.92 5.52 6.66
C CYS A 150 -16.64 6.79 7.15
N ASP A 151 -17.98 6.81 7.06
CA ASP A 151 -18.80 7.96 7.50
C ASP A 151 -18.60 8.32 8.98
N ASP A 152 -18.37 7.32 9.84
CA ASP A 152 -18.14 7.51 11.28
C ASP A 152 -16.74 8.07 11.61
N TYR A 153 -15.87 8.23 10.60
CA TYR A 153 -14.52 8.76 10.73
C TYR A 153 -14.48 10.25 10.39
N GLU A 154 -14.13 11.08 11.36
CA GLU A 154 -14.06 12.53 11.22
C GLU A 154 -12.64 13.05 11.46
N ILE A 155 -12.21 13.97 10.59
CA ILE A 155 -10.94 14.68 10.71
C ILE A 155 -11.30 16.09 11.18
N LEU A 156 -10.83 16.47 12.36
CA LEU A 156 -11.23 17.72 12.99
C LEU A 156 -10.26 18.85 12.66
N GLY A 157 -10.81 20.01 12.30
CA GLY A 157 -10.06 21.25 12.09
C GLY A 157 -8.81 21.06 11.22
N ASN A 158 -7.66 21.40 11.81
CA ASN A 158 -6.33 21.36 11.19
C ASN A 158 -5.53 20.08 11.53
N ALA A 159 -6.20 18.98 11.86
CA ALA A 159 -5.55 17.75 12.31
C ALA A 159 -4.47 17.20 11.36
N LEU A 160 -4.52 17.53 10.07
CA LEU A 160 -3.57 17.03 9.06
C LEU A 160 -2.57 18.07 8.55
N ASP A 161 -2.62 19.33 9.02
CA ASP A 161 -1.81 20.43 8.45
C ASP A 161 -0.31 20.13 8.46
N ARG A 162 0.15 19.41 9.48
CA ARG A 162 1.56 19.06 9.69
C ARG A 162 1.85 17.57 9.46
N CYS A 163 0.89 16.82 8.93
CA CYS A 163 1.00 15.36 8.79
C CYS A 163 2.16 14.96 7.90
N ASP A 164 2.40 15.72 6.83
CA ASP A 164 3.40 15.42 5.83
C ASP A 164 4.78 16.03 6.16
N GLU A 165 4.89 16.83 7.23
CA GLU A 165 6.16 17.38 7.74
C GLU A 165 7.02 16.34 8.48
N VAL A 166 6.45 15.17 8.80
CA VAL A 166 7.15 14.10 9.49
C VAL A 166 8.22 13.50 8.57
N ALA A 167 9.40 13.22 9.14
CA ALA A 167 10.48 12.54 8.43
C ALA A 167 10.01 11.29 7.67
N GLU A 168 10.46 11.11 6.42
CA GLU A 168 9.98 10.06 5.50
C GLU A 168 10.07 8.64 6.10
N VAL A 169 11.08 8.37 6.92
CA VAL A 169 11.27 7.10 7.64
C VAL A 169 10.07 6.71 8.51
N ARG A 170 9.21 7.67 8.90
CA ARG A 170 8.01 7.46 9.72
C ARG A 170 6.71 7.47 8.91
N HIS A 171 6.75 7.70 7.59
CA HIS A 171 5.53 7.70 6.77
C HIS A 171 4.80 6.36 6.83
N ALA A 172 5.56 5.25 6.91
CA ALA A 172 4.98 3.91 7.06
C ALA A 172 4.18 3.77 8.37
N PHE A 173 4.66 4.36 9.48
CA PHE A 173 3.93 4.37 10.75
C PHE A 173 2.62 5.16 10.65
N LEU A 174 2.65 6.35 10.03
CA LEU A 174 1.45 7.17 9.86
C LEU A 174 0.39 6.44 8.99
N LYS A 175 0.81 5.78 7.91
CA LYS A 175 -0.09 4.97 7.06
C LYS A 175 -0.72 3.82 7.82
N ARG A 176 0.08 3.04 8.58
CA ARG A 176 -0.44 1.97 9.44
C ARG A 176 -1.37 2.49 10.54
N SER A 177 -1.09 3.69 11.07
CA SER A 177 -1.95 4.34 12.05
C SER A 177 -3.32 4.70 11.47
N ALA A 178 -3.35 5.30 10.27
CA ALA A 178 -4.60 5.57 9.56
C ALA A 178 -5.41 4.28 9.32
N GLU A 179 -4.77 3.22 8.84
CA GLU A 179 -5.42 1.91 8.63
C GLU A 179 -5.93 1.28 9.93
N ALA A 180 -5.18 1.40 11.04
CA ALA A 180 -5.60 0.88 12.34
C ALA A 180 -6.80 1.64 12.88
N LEU A 181 -6.83 2.96 12.76
CA LEU A 181 -7.96 3.80 13.16
C LEU A 181 -9.19 3.54 12.29
N GLU A 182 -9.02 3.33 10.99
CA GLU A 182 -10.12 2.93 10.10
C GLU A 182 -10.71 1.58 10.51
N ASP A 183 -9.88 0.56 10.77
CA ASP A 183 -10.35 -0.76 11.23
C ASP A 183 -11.06 -0.66 12.58
N LEU A 184 -10.54 0.16 13.51
CA LEU A 184 -11.19 0.44 14.79
C LEU A 184 -12.56 1.12 14.58
N CYS A 185 -12.63 2.06 13.64
CA CYS A 185 -13.85 2.80 13.30
C CYS A 185 -14.91 1.87 12.67
N ARG A 186 -14.53 1.04 11.70
CA ARG A 186 -15.43 0.05 11.07
C ARG A 186 -16.00 -0.94 12.07
N LYS A 187 -15.23 -1.27 13.10
CA LYS A 187 -15.65 -2.13 14.22
C LYS A 187 -16.38 -1.39 15.33
N LYS A 188 -16.60 -0.08 15.19
CA LYS A 188 -17.25 0.77 16.22
C LYS A 188 -16.60 0.60 17.60
N GLY A 189 -15.28 0.48 17.64
CA GLY A 189 -14.51 0.22 18.87
C GLY A 189 -14.49 -1.24 19.35
N GLN A 190 -15.27 -2.15 18.76
CA GLN A 190 -15.44 -3.52 19.23
C GLN A 190 -14.38 -4.47 18.65
N VAL A 191 -13.17 -4.44 19.22
CA VAL A 191 -12.02 -5.20 18.70
C VAL A 191 -11.76 -6.55 19.39
N GLY A 192 -12.55 -6.91 20.40
CA GLY A 192 -12.45 -8.20 21.10
C GLY A 192 -11.15 -8.41 21.90
N MET A 193 -10.37 -7.35 22.10
CA MET A 193 -9.12 -7.32 22.86
C MET A 193 -8.91 -5.91 23.44
N SER A 194 -7.87 -5.70 24.24
CA SER A 194 -7.51 -4.35 24.68
C SER A 194 -7.07 -3.49 23.49
N LEU A 195 -7.29 -2.17 23.59
CA LEU A 195 -6.84 -1.24 22.54
C LEU A 195 -5.31 -1.32 22.34
N ASP A 196 -4.55 -1.43 23.41
CA ASP A 196 -3.10 -1.61 23.35
C ASP A 196 -2.68 -2.85 22.55
N ALA A 197 -3.32 -4.01 22.80
CA ALA A 197 -3.06 -5.23 22.04
C ALA A 197 -3.47 -5.11 20.57
N PHE A 198 -4.60 -4.44 20.30
CA PHE A 198 -5.09 -4.18 18.95
C PHE A 198 -4.08 -3.34 18.14
N PHE A 199 -3.62 -2.23 18.71
CA PHE A 199 -2.68 -1.31 18.06
C PHE A 199 -1.27 -1.90 17.94
N THR A 200 -0.81 -2.66 18.92
CA THR A 200 0.44 -3.44 18.85
C THR A 200 0.40 -4.44 17.69
N LYS A 201 -0.71 -5.19 17.53
CA LYS A 201 -0.89 -6.12 16.39
C LYS A 201 -0.82 -5.42 15.03
N LYS A 202 -1.24 -4.15 14.97
CA LYS A 202 -1.19 -3.30 13.77
C LYS A 202 0.15 -2.59 13.58
N ARG A 203 1.14 -2.81 14.46
CA ARG A 203 2.45 -2.13 14.46
C ARG A 203 2.29 -0.60 14.48
N ALA A 204 1.35 -0.11 15.27
CA ALA A 204 1.08 1.30 15.52
C ALA A 204 0.99 1.51 17.04
N PRO A 205 2.13 1.60 17.77
CA PRO A 205 2.15 1.57 19.23
C PRO A 205 1.25 2.64 19.87
N LEU A 206 0.44 2.21 20.84
CA LEU A 206 -0.44 3.08 21.61
C LEU A 206 0.27 3.59 22.86
N ALA A 207 0.08 4.86 23.17
CA ALA A 207 0.38 5.44 24.47
C ALA A 207 -0.93 5.92 25.10
N GLN A 208 -1.13 5.58 26.37
CA GLN A 208 -2.31 5.99 27.16
C GLN A 208 -1.97 7.04 28.22
N THR A 209 -0.68 7.33 28.40
CA THR A 209 -0.14 8.33 29.33
C THR A 209 0.95 9.13 28.65
N GLY A 210 1.19 10.34 29.16
CA GLY A 210 2.07 11.32 28.51
C GLY A 210 1.48 11.92 27.24
N GLY A 211 2.25 12.77 26.57
CA GLY A 211 1.74 13.55 25.43
C GLY A 211 0.76 14.65 25.87
N MET A 212 -0.02 15.13 24.92
CA MET A 212 -0.99 16.20 25.15
C MET A 212 -2.37 15.63 25.51
N GLN A 213 -3.05 16.30 26.43
CA GLN A 213 -4.47 16.07 26.65
C GLN A 213 -5.25 16.56 25.43
N THR A 214 -6.20 15.74 25.01
CA THR A 214 -7.15 16.07 23.95
C THR A 214 -8.55 16.09 24.50
N SER A 215 -9.41 16.96 23.97
CA SER A 215 -10.80 17.12 24.40
C SER A 215 -11.73 17.24 23.20
N VAL A 216 -12.72 16.36 23.09
CA VAL A 216 -13.82 16.47 22.13
C VAL A 216 -15.06 16.97 22.85
N CYS A 217 -15.56 18.14 22.43
CA CYS A 217 -16.75 18.79 22.96
C CYS A 217 -17.90 18.64 21.96
N LEU A 218 -18.89 17.81 22.26
CA LEU A 218 -20.09 17.68 21.44
C LEU A 218 -21.03 18.86 21.73
N MET A 219 -21.33 19.66 20.71
CA MET A 219 -22.06 20.91 20.82
C MET A 219 -23.40 20.86 20.07
N LYS A 220 -24.44 21.50 20.61
CA LYS A 220 -25.68 21.83 19.89
C LYS A 220 -25.87 23.34 19.90
N GLY A 221 -25.48 24.00 18.81
CA GLY A 221 -25.26 25.44 18.81
C GLY A 221 -24.15 25.80 19.81
N THR A 222 -24.43 26.67 20.77
CA THR A 222 -23.48 27.06 21.83
C THR A 222 -23.55 26.18 23.08
N ARG A 223 -24.48 25.22 23.13
CA ARG A 223 -24.67 24.35 24.30
C ARG A 223 -23.76 23.12 24.21
N LEU A 224 -22.91 22.93 25.20
CA LEU A 224 -22.18 21.68 25.42
C LEU A 224 -23.15 20.55 25.80
N LEU A 225 -23.16 19.49 25.01
CA LEU A 225 -23.91 18.26 25.27
C LEU A 225 -23.07 17.22 26.02
N HIS A 226 -21.79 17.09 25.65
CA HIS A 226 -20.88 16.10 26.21
C HIS A 226 -19.44 16.54 25.98
N GLN A 227 -18.54 16.23 26.92
CA GLN A 227 -17.10 16.42 26.77
C GLN A 227 -16.40 15.10 27.06
N SER A 228 -15.44 14.72 26.21
CA SER A 228 -14.59 13.56 26.39
C SER A 228 -13.13 13.99 26.34
N ASP A 229 -12.39 13.65 27.39
CA ASP A 229 -10.97 13.96 27.50
C ASP A 229 -10.13 12.68 27.39
N SER A 230 -8.97 12.77 26.73
CA SER A 230 -8.08 11.63 26.51
C SER A 230 -6.62 12.06 26.39
N ASN A 231 -5.72 11.24 26.95
CA ASN A 231 -4.27 11.33 26.74
C ASN A 231 -3.78 10.27 25.72
N MET A 232 -4.72 9.56 25.09
CA MET A 232 -4.43 8.48 24.17
C MET A 232 -3.88 9.00 22.85
N HIS A 233 -2.76 8.43 22.41
CA HIS A 233 -2.16 8.75 21.12
C HIS A 233 -1.32 7.59 20.59
N LEU A 234 -1.14 7.52 19.28
CA LEU A 234 -0.18 6.61 18.66
C LEU A 234 1.15 7.32 18.51
N LYS A 235 2.25 6.59 18.69
CA LYS A 235 3.59 7.17 18.61
C LYS A 235 4.65 6.24 18.02
N GLU A 236 5.62 6.86 17.34
CA GLU A 236 6.88 6.24 16.93
C GLU A 236 8.01 7.29 16.97
N GLY A 237 9.26 6.85 17.17
CA GLY A 237 10.42 7.74 17.25
C GLY A 237 10.66 8.33 18.65
N GLU A 238 10.50 7.52 19.70
CA GLU A 238 10.95 7.90 21.05
C GLU A 238 12.45 8.25 21.07
N ASN A 239 12.82 9.21 21.91
CA ASN A 239 14.20 9.73 22.04
C ASN A 239 14.79 10.30 20.74
N THR A 240 13.96 10.82 19.84
CA THR A 240 14.40 11.53 18.63
C THR A 240 14.03 13.01 18.70
N THR A 241 14.43 13.81 17.71
CA THR A 241 13.99 15.20 17.63
C THR A 241 12.48 15.29 17.44
N PRO A 242 11.81 16.39 17.83
CA PRO A 242 10.37 16.57 17.62
C PRO A 242 9.91 16.29 16.18
N GLN A 243 10.71 16.67 15.19
CA GLN A 243 10.43 16.45 13.76
C GLN A 243 10.57 14.99 13.32
N ALA A 244 11.36 14.19 14.03
CA ALA A 244 11.57 12.77 13.77
C ALA A 244 10.64 11.85 14.58
N ALA A 245 9.96 12.41 15.59
CA ALA A 245 8.96 11.75 16.40
C ALA A 245 7.56 11.95 15.81
N ALA A 246 6.90 10.87 15.40
CA ALA A 246 5.54 10.93 14.87
C ALA A 246 4.53 10.76 16.01
N ARG A 247 3.44 11.54 15.96
CA ARG A 247 2.32 11.47 16.91
C ARG A 247 0.99 11.50 16.15
N VAL A 248 0.05 10.65 16.58
CA VAL A 248 -1.34 10.66 16.10
C VAL A 248 -2.27 10.70 17.29
N TYR A 249 -2.96 11.83 17.48
CA TYR A 249 -3.97 11.99 18.53
C TYR A 249 -5.35 11.74 17.95
N PHE A 250 -6.09 10.88 18.63
CA PHE A 250 -7.42 10.47 18.22
C PHE A 250 -8.29 10.20 19.44
N GLN A 251 -9.60 10.27 19.24
CA GLN A 251 -10.58 9.83 20.21
C GLN A 251 -11.69 9.07 19.50
N HIS A 252 -12.27 8.09 20.19
CA HIS A 252 -13.54 7.53 19.75
C HIS A 252 -14.56 7.65 20.88
N LEU A 253 -15.81 7.94 20.52
CA LEU A 253 -16.89 8.03 21.49
C LEU A 253 -18.17 7.45 20.91
N THR A 254 -19.00 6.96 21.82
CA THR A 254 -20.38 6.55 21.53
C THR A 254 -21.30 7.46 22.33
N PHE A 255 -22.10 8.26 21.65
CA PHE A 255 -23.08 9.14 22.28
C PHE A 255 -24.45 8.95 21.62
N LYS A 256 -25.49 8.71 22.42
CA LYS A 256 -26.84 8.35 21.93
C LYS A 256 -26.80 7.25 20.85
N ASP A 257 -26.12 6.15 21.15
CA ASP A 257 -25.96 4.97 20.26
C ASP A 257 -25.27 5.23 18.91
N LYS A 258 -24.66 6.41 18.73
CA LYS A 258 -23.85 6.74 17.55
C LYS A 258 -22.38 6.77 17.91
N TYR A 259 -21.63 5.94 17.21
CA TYR A 259 -20.18 5.87 17.32
C TYR A 259 -19.54 6.89 16.37
N ARG A 260 -18.50 7.58 16.83
CA ARG A 260 -17.62 8.39 15.98
C ARG A 260 -16.17 8.16 16.35
N MET A 261 -15.31 8.21 15.35
CA MET A 261 -13.86 8.27 15.47
C MET A 261 -13.39 9.66 15.03
N TYR A 262 -12.69 10.36 15.89
CA TYR A 262 -12.14 11.69 15.64
C TYR A 262 -10.64 11.64 15.55
N LEU A 263 -10.10 12.03 14.40
CA LEU A 263 -8.69 12.37 14.25
C LEU A 263 -8.49 13.84 14.63
N MET A 264 -7.68 14.08 15.66
CA MET A 264 -7.46 15.40 16.22
C MET A 264 -6.10 15.98 15.83
N TYR A 265 -5.11 15.12 15.58
CA TYR A 265 -3.80 15.52 15.07
C TYR A 265 -3.07 14.32 14.48
N ALA A 266 -2.37 14.51 13.37
CA ALA A 266 -1.33 13.62 12.88
C ALA A 266 -0.17 14.47 12.37
N GLY A 267 1.05 14.20 12.84
CA GLY A 267 2.21 15.02 12.50
C GLY A 267 3.42 14.75 13.39
N PRO A 268 4.43 15.64 13.36
CA PRO A 268 5.58 15.57 14.24
C PRO A 268 5.15 15.72 15.71
N HIS A 269 6.08 15.64 16.66
CA HIS A 269 5.73 15.93 18.05
C HIS A 269 5.19 17.36 18.14
N PRO A 270 3.94 17.56 18.61
CA PRO A 270 3.36 18.89 18.72
C PRO A 270 3.98 19.67 19.88
N ASP A 271 3.92 20.99 19.80
CA ASP A 271 4.24 21.87 20.93
C ASP A 271 3.16 21.68 22.02
N GLU A 272 3.55 21.63 23.30
CA GLU A 272 2.78 21.16 24.47
C GLU A 272 1.47 21.93 24.79
N LYS A 273 0.55 22.06 23.83
CA LYS A 273 -0.75 22.71 23.99
C LYS A 273 -1.86 21.66 23.91
N PRO A 274 -2.78 21.61 24.88
CA PRO A 274 -3.96 20.77 24.78
C PRO A 274 -4.71 21.02 23.47
N ILE A 275 -5.20 19.95 22.83
CA ILE A 275 -6.05 20.05 21.64
C ILE A 275 -7.49 19.92 22.08
N SER A 276 -8.28 20.98 21.96
CA SER A 276 -9.71 20.94 22.21
C SER A 276 -10.46 21.25 20.92
N CYS A 277 -11.46 20.43 20.58
CA CYS A 277 -12.26 20.59 19.38
C CYS A 277 -13.75 20.54 19.71
N ASP A 278 -14.47 21.57 19.28
CA ASP A 278 -15.93 21.61 19.28
C ASP A 278 -16.46 20.89 18.04
N VAL A 279 -17.35 19.92 18.24
CA VAL A 279 -17.97 19.12 17.19
C VAL A 279 -19.48 19.34 17.24
N ALA A 280 -20.05 19.83 16.14
CA ALA A 280 -21.50 19.97 16.03
C ALA A 280 -22.17 18.58 16.05
N TRP A 281 -23.14 18.42 16.95
CA TRP A 281 -23.89 17.18 17.12
C TRP A 281 -25.38 17.38 16.84
N ASP A 282 -25.73 17.25 15.55
CA ASP A 282 -27.10 17.47 15.05
C ASP A 282 -27.96 16.20 15.05
N HIS A 283 -27.49 15.14 15.70
CA HIS A 283 -28.26 13.91 15.83
C HIS A 283 -29.28 14.03 16.97
N ASN A 284 -30.56 13.92 16.61
CA ASN A 284 -31.70 13.88 17.54
C ASN A 284 -31.56 12.71 18.52
#